data_AF-A0A174LPF7-F1
#
_entry.id   AF-A0A174LPF7-F1
#
_cell.length_a   1.000
_cell.length_b   1.000
_cell.length_c   1.000
_cell.angle_alpha   90.00
_cell.angle_beta   90.00
_cell.angle_gamma   90.00
#
_symmetry.space_group_name_H-M   'P 1'
#
loop_
_entity.id
_entity.type
_entity.pdbx_description
1 polymer ?
#
loop_
_entity_poly.entity_id
_entity_poly.type
_entity_poly.pdbx_seq_one_letter_code
_entity_poly.pdbx_strand_id
1 'polypeptide(L)'
;MQALRLHSIVIMHLLSEPVGGLGGDFEFTIMSAAPDKVVMSGTKTRNMITLTPMPKERTWTSYLEGVLANQDAIFLGTFKLMVNGKEVGSVVQDYNVFTLTYNGADERDPKVEIPFLYTDEGIKLYEPIIINGVAMSAFKSDVASVSFVCADAGVDAKLEAFYPGGYRFYDQLVGIYKMGTKTVTVTANADRNTYTLTGFYSLSRVQAEYARSIGTLSIKAQSVGMAYGYYAQLCAWNTSSGNLNWMEGFGMMGVNSTDDPLTISFVDNGVWGESDSFIVYAFSGLPPVNGNAVGSIERIIGPVLVKQD
;
A
#
# COMPACT_ATOMS: atom_id res chain seq x y z
N MET A 1 -31.79 -1.12 0.17
CA MET A 1 -31.58 0.33 -0.12
C MET A 1 -30.95 1.13 1.04
N GLN A 2 -30.69 0.53 2.22
CA GLN A 2 -30.06 1.22 3.37
C GLN A 2 -28.53 1.03 3.51
N ALA A 3 -27.95 -0.06 2.97
CA ALA A 3 -26.52 -0.35 3.14
C ALA A 3 -25.57 0.52 2.26
N LEU A 4 -26.07 1.02 1.12
CA LEU A 4 -25.30 1.89 0.22
C LEU A 4 -25.18 3.34 0.76
N ARG A 5 -26.13 3.79 1.59
CA ARG A 5 -26.10 5.14 2.17
C ARG A 5 -24.98 5.32 3.19
N LEU A 6 -24.60 4.28 3.94
CA LEU A 6 -23.52 4.44 4.93
C LEU A 6 -22.13 4.54 4.29
N HIS A 7 -21.81 3.73 3.28
CA HIS A 7 -20.46 3.71 2.70
C HIS A 7 -20.14 4.97 1.88
N SER A 8 -21.10 5.48 1.10
CA SER A 8 -20.90 6.70 0.30
C SER A 8 -20.81 7.97 1.13
N ILE A 9 -21.53 8.04 2.27
CA ILE A 9 -21.49 9.19 3.17
C ILE A 9 -20.14 9.24 3.93
N VAL A 10 -19.62 8.10 4.37
CA VAL A 10 -18.35 8.05 5.14
C VAL A 10 -17.14 8.46 4.32
N ILE A 11 -17.06 8.08 3.03
CA ILE A 11 -15.95 8.48 2.14
C ILE A 11 -15.97 9.99 1.86
N MET A 12 -17.13 10.55 1.54
CA MET A 12 -17.27 11.99 1.31
C MET A 12 -17.05 12.79 2.60
N HIS A 13 -17.40 12.24 3.76
CA HIS A 13 -17.14 12.87 5.05
C HIS A 13 -15.64 12.99 5.32
N LEU A 14 -14.88 11.90 5.17
CA LEU A 14 -13.42 11.91 5.36
C LEU A 14 -12.69 12.91 4.46
N LEU A 15 -13.13 13.03 3.20
CA LEU A 15 -12.48 13.94 2.23
C LEU A 15 -12.87 15.41 2.45
N SER A 16 -14.08 15.68 2.94
CA SER A 16 -14.70 17.00 2.88
C SER A 16 -15.14 17.55 4.24
N GLU A 17 -14.71 16.92 5.34
CA GLU A 17 -14.93 17.40 6.70
C GLU A 17 -14.33 18.81 6.91
N PRO A 18 -15.12 19.79 7.42
CA PRO A 18 -14.66 21.16 7.59
C PRO A 18 -13.47 21.31 8.56
N VAL A 19 -13.33 20.36 9.50
CA VAL A 19 -12.27 20.33 10.51
C VAL A 19 -11.60 18.97 10.42
N GLY A 20 -10.43 18.90 9.78
CA GLY A 20 -9.62 17.67 9.69
C GLY A 20 -9.85 16.81 8.45
N GLY A 21 -10.77 17.17 7.54
CA GLY A 21 -10.89 16.50 6.24
C GLY A 21 -9.77 16.90 5.27
N LEU A 22 -9.61 16.15 4.18
CA LEU A 22 -8.59 16.38 3.14
C LEU A 22 -8.88 17.57 2.19
N GLY A 23 -9.73 18.50 2.63
CA GLY A 23 -10.00 19.77 1.93
C GLY A 23 -10.95 19.68 0.73
N GLY A 24 -11.60 18.54 0.52
CA GLY A 24 -12.57 18.30 -0.55
C GLY A 24 -13.87 19.10 -0.42
N ASP A 25 -14.63 19.16 -1.51
CA ASP A 25 -15.96 19.78 -1.52
C ASP A 25 -16.98 18.90 -0.78
N PHE A 26 -17.80 19.51 0.07
CA PHE A 26 -18.96 18.86 0.71
C PHE A 26 -20.29 19.32 0.11
N GLU A 27 -20.27 20.38 -0.70
CA GLU A 27 -21.42 20.93 -1.41
C GLU A 27 -21.18 20.88 -2.91
N PHE A 28 -22.24 20.51 -3.64
CA PHE A 28 -22.18 20.34 -5.09
C PHE A 28 -23.39 20.99 -5.76
N THR A 29 -23.15 21.67 -6.87
CA THR A 29 -24.20 22.20 -7.75
C THR A 29 -24.43 21.24 -8.90
N ILE A 30 -25.68 20.83 -9.15
CA ILE A 30 -26.03 20.03 -10.33
C ILE A 30 -25.97 20.94 -11.56
N MET A 31 -25.09 20.61 -12.49
CA MET A 31 -24.88 21.34 -13.74
C MET A 31 -25.79 20.81 -14.85
N SER A 32 -26.00 19.50 -14.89
CA SER A 32 -27.00 18.85 -15.76
C SER A 32 -27.39 17.48 -15.20
N ALA A 33 -28.60 17.03 -15.53
CA ALA A 33 -29.09 15.71 -15.17
C ALA A 33 -29.82 15.09 -16.35
N ALA A 34 -29.34 13.93 -16.80
CA ALA A 34 -29.91 13.10 -17.84
C ALA A 34 -29.95 11.63 -17.37
N PRO A 35 -30.79 10.76 -17.98
CA PRO A 35 -30.88 9.36 -17.56
C PRO A 35 -29.56 8.58 -17.62
N ASP A 36 -28.63 8.99 -18.48
CA ASP A 36 -27.33 8.37 -18.73
C ASP A 36 -26.17 9.04 -17.96
N LYS A 37 -26.36 10.26 -17.45
CA LYS A 37 -25.33 10.98 -16.67
C LYS A 37 -25.89 12.12 -15.84
N VAL A 38 -25.29 12.34 -14.68
CA VAL A 38 -25.45 13.57 -13.89
C VAL A 38 -24.11 14.25 -13.78
N VAL A 39 -24.05 15.54 -14.10
CA VAL A 39 -22.84 16.35 -14.00
C VAL A 39 -23.01 17.34 -12.87
N MET A 40 -22.04 17.39 -11.95
CA MET A 40 -22.02 18.28 -10.80
C MET A 40 -20.71 19.07 -10.73
N SER A 41 -20.72 20.19 -10.03
CA SER A 41 -19.52 20.99 -9.73
C SER A 41 -19.41 21.20 -8.22
N GLY A 42 -18.23 20.96 -7.64
CA GLY A 42 -17.94 21.30 -6.25
C GLY A 42 -18.00 22.80 -6.01
N THR A 43 -18.56 23.26 -4.90
CA THR A 43 -18.76 24.72 -4.67
C THR A 43 -17.47 25.48 -4.40
N LYS A 44 -16.49 24.84 -3.74
CA LYS A 44 -15.20 25.42 -3.36
C LYS A 44 -14.14 25.19 -4.44
N THR A 45 -13.90 23.95 -4.86
CA THR A 45 -12.83 23.65 -5.83
C THR A 45 -13.25 23.90 -7.27
N ARG A 46 -14.56 23.91 -7.54
CA ARG A 46 -15.14 23.94 -8.89
C ARG A 46 -14.81 22.72 -9.76
N ASN A 47 -14.28 21.65 -9.16
CA ASN A 47 -14.07 20.38 -9.85
C ASN A 47 -15.39 19.82 -10.39
N MET A 48 -15.33 19.31 -11.62
CA MET A 48 -16.47 18.73 -12.32
C MET A 48 -16.54 17.22 -12.04
N ILE A 49 -17.68 16.74 -11.55
CA ILE A 49 -17.94 15.34 -11.25
C ILE A 49 -18.98 14.82 -12.21
N THR A 50 -18.66 13.75 -12.93
CA THR A 50 -19.61 13.04 -13.79
C THR A 50 -20.01 11.72 -13.14
N LEU A 51 -21.28 11.61 -12.77
CA LEU A 51 -21.87 10.39 -12.26
C LEU A 51 -22.50 9.61 -13.41
N THR A 52 -22.03 8.38 -13.61
CA THR A 52 -22.59 7.45 -14.61
C THR A 52 -23.42 6.39 -13.88
N PRO A 53 -24.68 6.13 -14.28
CA PRO A 53 -25.49 5.10 -13.68
C PRO A 53 -24.91 3.72 -13.97
N MET A 54 -25.01 2.82 -12.99
CA MET A 54 -24.61 1.42 -13.18
C MET A 54 -25.46 0.74 -14.25
N PRO A 55 -24.88 -0.14 -15.09
CA PRO A 55 -25.64 -1.02 -15.98
C PRO A 55 -26.69 -1.80 -15.19
N LYS A 56 -27.89 -1.96 -15.75
CA LYS A 56 -29.03 -2.59 -15.04
C LYS A 56 -28.77 -4.05 -14.70
N GLU A 57 -27.90 -4.67 -15.47
CA GLU A 57 -27.51 -6.07 -15.42
C GLU A 57 -26.44 -6.32 -14.36
N ARG A 58 -25.92 -5.26 -13.71
CA ARG A 58 -24.80 -5.32 -12.77
C ARG A 58 -25.13 -4.68 -11.44
N THR A 59 -24.74 -5.34 -10.36
CA THR A 59 -24.86 -4.79 -9.01
C THR A 59 -23.61 -3.98 -8.64
N TRP A 60 -23.77 -2.96 -7.79
CA TRP A 60 -22.64 -2.21 -7.23
C TRP A 60 -21.62 -3.11 -6.53
N THR A 61 -22.10 -4.09 -5.76
CA THR A 61 -21.24 -5.05 -5.05
C THR A 61 -20.34 -5.81 -6.03
N SER A 62 -20.91 -6.41 -7.08
CA SER A 62 -20.14 -7.14 -8.08
C SER A 62 -19.15 -6.27 -8.87
N TYR A 63 -19.44 -4.97 -9.01
CA TYR A 63 -18.50 -4.03 -9.62
C TYR A 63 -17.32 -3.75 -8.70
N LEU A 64 -17.60 -3.40 -7.44
CA LEU A 64 -16.56 -3.08 -6.46
C LEU A 64 -15.67 -4.30 -6.16
N GLU A 65 -16.24 -5.50 -6.09
CA GLU A 65 -15.46 -6.74 -5.98
C GLU A 65 -14.53 -6.94 -7.17
N GLY A 66 -14.98 -6.63 -8.39
CA GLY A 66 -14.13 -6.65 -9.59
C GLY A 66 -13.00 -5.63 -9.54
N VAL A 67 -13.29 -4.40 -9.08
CA VAL A 67 -12.27 -3.34 -8.90
C VAL A 67 -11.20 -3.79 -7.89
N LEU A 68 -11.61 -4.36 -6.75
CA LEU A 68 -10.68 -4.87 -5.73
C LEU A 68 -9.86 -6.05 -6.26
N ALA A 69 -10.51 -7.02 -6.91
CA ALA A 69 -9.81 -8.16 -7.50
C ALA A 69 -8.78 -7.73 -8.56
N ASN A 70 -9.10 -6.70 -9.33
CA ASN A 70 -8.20 -6.13 -10.31
C ASN A 70 -7.00 -5.44 -9.66
N GLN A 71 -7.22 -4.66 -8.60
CA GLN A 71 -6.16 -4.05 -7.80
C GLN A 71 -5.24 -5.12 -7.17
N ASP A 72 -5.81 -6.19 -6.63
CA ASP A 72 -5.06 -7.29 -6.01
C ASP A 72 -4.29 -8.13 -7.04
N ALA A 73 -4.81 -8.23 -8.26
CA ALA A 73 -4.16 -8.97 -9.35
C ALA A 73 -2.91 -8.26 -9.85
N ILE A 74 -2.94 -6.93 -9.93
CA ILE A 74 -1.80 -6.09 -10.34
C ILE A 74 -1.12 -5.52 -9.10
N PHE A 75 -0.59 -6.43 -8.28
CA PHE A 75 -0.04 -6.13 -6.97
C PHE A 75 1.30 -5.37 -6.97
N LEU A 76 1.95 -5.21 -8.13
CA LEU A 76 3.20 -4.47 -8.26
C LEU A 76 2.90 -2.98 -8.50
N GLY A 77 3.70 -2.11 -7.87
CA GLY A 77 3.64 -0.65 -8.08
C GLY A 77 4.73 -0.13 -9.01
N THR A 78 5.44 -1.01 -9.74
CA THR A 78 6.61 -0.67 -10.54
C THR A 78 6.46 -1.18 -11.96
N PHE A 79 6.50 -0.26 -12.93
CA PHE A 79 6.28 -0.56 -14.35
C PHE A 79 7.28 0.17 -15.24
N LYS A 80 7.53 -0.38 -16.41
CA LYS A 80 8.13 0.30 -17.56
C LYS A 80 7.01 0.72 -18.49
N LEU A 81 7.00 1.99 -18.90
CA LEU A 81 6.10 2.42 -19.95
C LEU A 81 6.72 2.03 -21.30
N MET A 82 6.07 1.08 -21.98
CA MET A 82 6.42 0.63 -23.33
C MET A 82 5.44 1.24 -24.33
N VAL A 83 5.94 1.82 -25.42
CA VAL A 83 5.13 2.36 -26.53
C VAL A 83 5.75 1.94 -27.86
N ASN A 84 4.98 1.29 -28.72
CA ASN A 84 5.43 0.73 -30.01
C ASN A 84 6.72 -0.10 -29.86
N GLY A 85 6.76 -0.98 -28.86
CA GLY A 85 7.91 -1.82 -28.51
C GLY A 85 9.13 -1.10 -27.93
N LYS A 86 9.07 0.20 -27.62
CA LYS A 86 10.19 0.97 -27.03
C LYS A 86 9.90 1.38 -25.59
N GLU A 87 10.91 1.26 -24.74
CA GLU A 87 10.86 1.74 -23.36
C GLU A 87 10.97 3.27 -23.32
N VAL A 88 9.94 3.92 -22.79
CA VAL A 88 9.85 5.37 -22.61
C VAL A 88 10.47 5.81 -21.30
N GLY A 89 10.25 5.02 -20.23
CA GLY A 89 10.70 5.36 -18.89
C GLY A 89 10.14 4.41 -17.84
N SER A 90 10.53 4.68 -16.59
CA SER A 90 10.04 3.96 -15.41
C SER A 90 8.83 4.68 -14.80
N VAL A 91 7.91 3.88 -14.28
CA VAL A 91 6.67 4.33 -13.64
C VAL A 91 6.61 3.71 -12.25
N VAL A 92 6.45 4.56 -11.25
CA VAL A 92 6.18 4.13 -9.87
C VAL A 92 4.77 4.57 -9.52
N GLN A 93 4.01 3.67 -8.91
CA GLN A 93 2.69 3.93 -8.39
C GLN A 93 2.77 4.34 -6.92
N ASP A 94 2.12 5.45 -6.60
CA ASP A 94 1.74 5.78 -5.23
C ASP A 94 0.23 6.05 -5.20
N TYR A 95 -0.50 5.29 -4.39
CA TYR A 95 -1.97 5.23 -4.43
C TYR A 95 -2.52 5.09 -5.87
N ASN A 96 -3.29 6.07 -6.31
CA ASN A 96 -3.92 6.14 -7.63
C ASN A 96 -3.22 7.14 -8.56
N VAL A 97 -1.93 7.36 -8.33
CA VAL A 97 -1.08 8.24 -9.14
C VAL A 97 0.12 7.44 -9.62
N PHE A 98 0.35 7.47 -10.92
CA PHE A 98 1.61 7.03 -11.49
C PHE A 98 2.56 8.21 -11.65
N THR A 99 3.80 8.03 -11.27
CA THR A 99 4.88 8.98 -11.55
C THR A 99 5.79 8.39 -12.62
N LEU A 100 5.70 8.93 -13.84
CA LEU A 100 6.59 8.59 -14.96
C LEU A 100 7.88 9.40 -14.87
N THR A 101 9.01 8.68 -14.89
CA THR A 101 10.36 9.22 -15.05
C THR A 101 10.91 8.73 -16.39
N TYR A 102 11.18 9.66 -17.31
CA TYR A 102 11.68 9.34 -18.65
C TYR A 102 13.09 8.74 -18.63
N ASN A 103 13.40 7.92 -19.63
CA ASN A 103 14.76 7.40 -19.80
C ASN A 103 15.77 8.53 -20.03
N GLY A 104 16.89 8.47 -19.31
CA GLY A 104 17.94 9.50 -19.36
C GLY A 104 17.58 10.79 -18.63
N ALA A 105 16.47 10.82 -17.88
CA ALA A 105 16.12 11.91 -17.01
C ALA A 105 17.03 11.91 -15.77
N ASP A 106 17.58 13.08 -15.41
CA ASP A 106 18.28 13.30 -14.15
C ASP A 106 17.29 13.77 -13.06
N GLU A 107 17.72 13.86 -11.80
CA GLU A 107 16.87 14.27 -10.67
C GLU A 107 16.18 15.64 -10.84
N ARG A 108 16.67 16.47 -11.76
CA ARG A 108 16.17 17.81 -12.05
C ARG A 108 15.10 17.84 -13.13
N ASP A 109 14.91 16.74 -13.85
CA ASP A 109 13.95 16.69 -14.94
C ASP A 109 12.51 16.55 -14.42
N PRO A 110 11.54 17.16 -15.12
CA PRO A 110 10.15 17.09 -14.71
C PRO A 110 9.65 15.64 -14.78
N LYS A 111 9.16 15.15 -13.65
CA LYS A 111 8.38 13.92 -13.58
C LYS A 111 6.94 14.22 -14.01
N VAL A 112 6.29 13.25 -14.63
CA VAL A 112 4.88 13.38 -15.03
C VAL A 112 4.03 12.56 -14.07
N GLU A 113 3.14 13.24 -13.35
CA GLU A 113 2.12 12.60 -12.54
C GLU A 113 0.90 12.29 -13.41
N ILE A 114 0.42 11.05 -13.32
CA ILE A 114 -0.65 10.51 -14.15
C ILE A 114 -1.68 9.89 -13.20
N PRO A 115 -2.68 10.69 -12.77
CA PRO A 115 -3.78 10.19 -11.96
C PRO A 115 -4.64 9.20 -12.74
N PHE A 116 -5.07 8.13 -12.08
CA PHE A 116 -5.90 7.09 -12.69
C PHE A 116 -6.98 6.57 -11.74
N LEU A 117 -7.94 5.86 -12.31
CA LEU A 117 -9.01 5.17 -11.60
C LEU A 117 -8.93 3.68 -11.93
N TYR A 118 -8.99 2.83 -10.90
CA TYR A 118 -9.23 1.41 -11.10
C TYR A 118 -10.65 1.16 -11.61
N THR A 119 -10.74 0.36 -12.66
CA THR A 119 -11.99 -0.28 -13.09
C THR A 119 -11.94 -1.75 -12.73
N ASP A 120 -13.01 -2.47 -13.01
CA ASP A 120 -13.07 -3.92 -12.84
C ASP A 120 -12.29 -4.71 -13.92
N GLU A 121 -11.83 -4.04 -14.98
CA GLU A 121 -11.06 -4.66 -16.06
C GLU A 121 -9.61 -4.14 -16.15
N GLY A 122 -9.26 -3.09 -15.41
CA GLY A 122 -7.97 -2.42 -15.51
C GLY A 122 -7.99 -1.03 -14.90
N ILE A 123 -7.50 -0.04 -15.64
CA ILE A 123 -7.40 1.34 -15.19
C ILE A 123 -7.83 2.31 -16.29
N LYS A 124 -8.29 3.48 -15.88
CA LYS A 124 -8.57 4.61 -16.76
C LYS A 124 -7.85 5.85 -16.26
N LEU A 125 -7.10 6.51 -17.13
CA LEU A 125 -6.43 7.76 -16.80
C LEU A 125 -7.45 8.90 -16.72
N TYR A 126 -7.21 9.86 -15.84
CA TYR A 126 -8.05 11.06 -15.75
C TYR A 126 -7.94 11.90 -17.02
N GLU A 127 -6.70 12.04 -17.52
CA GLU A 127 -6.39 12.67 -18.79
C GLU A 127 -5.51 11.73 -19.62
N PRO A 128 -5.70 11.66 -20.95
CA PRO A 128 -4.82 10.87 -21.80
C PRO A 128 -3.38 11.37 -21.71
N ILE A 129 -2.42 10.45 -21.57
CA ILE A 129 -1.01 10.78 -21.77
C ILE A 129 -0.69 10.67 -23.25
N ILE A 130 0.10 11.62 -23.77
CA ILE A 130 0.50 11.65 -25.18
C ILE A 130 2.02 11.48 -25.24
N ILE A 131 2.47 10.35 -25.78
CA ILE A 131 3.90 10.06 -25.97
C ILE A 131 4.15 9.82 -27.44
N ASN A 132 5.04 10.62 -28.05
CA ASN A 132 5.37 10.52 -29.49
C ASN A 132 4.14 10.53 -30.40
N GLY A 133 3.11 11.32 -30.06
CA GLY A 133 1.85 11.42 -30.81
C GLY A 133 0.86 10.27 -30.56
N VAL A 134 1.20 9.29 -29.73
CA VAL A 134 0.31 8.20 -29.31
C VAL A 134 -0.39 8.62 -28.02
N ALA A 135 -1.71 8.82 -28.11
CA ALA A 135 -2.55 9.08 -26.94
C ALA A 135 -2.96 7.74 -26.29
N MET A 136 -2.84 7.66 -24.97
CA MET A 136 -3.24 6.51 -24.16
C MET A 136 -4.13 7.00 -23.02
N SER A 137 -5.29 6.38 -22.84
CA SER A 137 -6.32 6.83 -21.90
C SER A 137 -6.91 5.72 -21.03
N ALA A 138 -6.87 4.47 -21.51
CA ALA A 138 -7.34 3.31 -20.77
C ALA A 138 -6.39 2.13 -20.94
N PHE A 139 -6.25 1.31 -19.90
CA PHE A 139 -5.47 0.09 -19.94
C PHE A 139 -6.25 -1.05 -19.29
N LYS A 140 -6.20 -2.24 -19.88
CA LYS A 140 -6.72 -3.48 -19.30
C LYS A 140 -5.62 -4.20 -18.54
N SER A 141 -6.00 -4.94 -17.51
CA SER A 141 -5.07 -5.76 -16.75
C SER A 141 -4.65 -7.01 -17.50
N ASP A 142 -3.36 -7.25 -17.52
CA ASP A 142 -2.73 -8.51 -17.90
C ASP A 142 -2.25 -9.21 -16.63
N VAL A 143 -3.13 -10.03 -16.05
CA VAL A 143 -2.90 -10.72 -14.77
C VAL A 143 -1.71 -11.68 -14.86
N ALA A 144 -1.47 -12.29 -16.02
CA ALA A 144 -0.39 -13.26 -16.18
C ALA A 144 0.98 -12.60 -16.03
N SER A 145 1.15 -11.37 -16.53
CA SER A 145 2.39 -10.60 -16.39
C SER A 145 2.30 -9.51 -15.32
N VAL A 146 1.23 -9.47 -14.51
CA VAL A 146 1.02 -8.44 -13.47
C VAL A 146 1.14 -7.02 -14.05
N SER A 147 0.68 -6.81 -15.28
CA SER A 147 0.91 -5.57 -16.04
C SER A 147 -0.41 -4.95 -16.51
N PHE A 148 -0.34 -3.77 -17.13
CA PHE A 148 -1.48 -3.18 -17.84
C PHE A 148 -1.17 -2.98 -19.32
N VAL A 149 -2.09 -3.34 -20.21
CA VAL A 149 -1.99 -3.20 -21.67
C VAL A 149 -2.99 -2.15 -22.14
N CYS A 150 -2.57 -1.22 -23.00
CA CYS A 150 -3.45 -0.16 -23.48
C CYS A 150 -4.68 -0.75 -24.19
N ALA A 151 -5.85 -0.22 -23.85
CA ALA A 151 -7.14 -0.65 -24.38
C ALA A 151 -7.61 0.18 -25.57
N ASP A 152 -6.88 1.26 -25.89
CA ASP A 152 -7.25 2.19 -26.95
C ASP A 152 -7.00 1.56 -28.32
N ALA A 153 -7.95 1.75 -29.25
CA ALA A 153 -7.94 1.06 -30.53
C ALA A 153 -6.69 1.42 -31.36
N GLY A 154 -5.93 0.40 -31.76
CA GLY A 154 -4.74 0.57 -32.59
C GLY A 154 -3.51 1.11 -31.85
N VAL A 155 -3.54 1.17 -30.52
CA VAL A 155 -2.42 1.63 -29.69
C VAL A 155 -1.63 0.44 -29.15
N ASP A 156 -0.36 0.34 -29.53
CA ASP A 156 0.59 -0.59 -28.91
C ASP A 156 1.32 0.11 -27.75
N ALA A 157 0.79 -0.03 -26.55
CA ALA A 157 1.42 0.46 -25.33
C ALA A 157 1.12 -0.43 -24.12
N LYS A 158 2.07 -0.50 -23.19
CA LYS A 158 1.99 -1.33 -21.99
C LYS A 158 2.67 -0.65 -20.80
N LEU A 159 2.06 -0.72 -19.63
CA LEU A 159 2.76 -0.58 -18.35
C LEU A 159 3.26 -1.97 -17.96
N GLU A 160 4.48 -2.28 -18.39
CA GLU A 160 5.09 -3.60 -18.19
C GLU A 160 5.70 -3.69 -16.80
N ALA A 161 5.16 -4.56 -15.96
CA ALA A 161 5.62 -4.67 -14.59
C ALA A 161 7.02 -5.28 -14.48
N PHE A 162 7.75 -4.84 -13.47
CA PHE A 162 9.02 -5.42 -13.08
C PHE A 162 9.12 -5.47 -11.56
N TYR A 163 9.88 -6.44 -11.04
CA TYR A 163 10.15 -6.54 -9.62
C TYR A 163 11.21 -5.51 -9.19
N PRO A 164 10.98 -4.72 -8.13
CA PRO A 164 11.95 -3.75 -7.67
C PRO A 164 13.26 -4.41 -7.18
N GLY A 165 14.33 -3.63 -7.12
CA GLY A 165 15.61 -4.08 -6.56
C GLY A 165 15.42 -4.60 -5.13
N GLY A 166 16.06 -5.74 -4.81
CA GLY A 166 15.92 -6.37 -3.49
C GLY A 166 14.66 -7.20 -3.32
N TYR A 167 13.76 -7.30 -4.30
CA TYR A 167 12.56 -8.14 -4.20
C TYR A 167 12.92 -9.59 -3.83
N ARG A 168 12.16 -10.17 -2.89
CA ARG A 168 12.21 -11.59 -2.56
C ARG A 168 10.82 -12.18 -2.67
N PHE A 169 10.72 -13.31 -3.36
CA PHE A 169 9.51 -14.12 -3.37
C PHE A 169 9.25 -14.68 -1.97
N TYR A 170 7.98 -14.96 -1.67
CA TYR A 170 7.52 -15.36 -0.35
C TYR A 170 8.40 -16.45 0.31
N ASP A 171 8.67 -17.54 -0.42
CA ASP A 171 9.44 -18.67 0.10
C ASP A 171 10.94 -18.32 0.30
N GLN A 172 11.47 -17.27 -0.34
CA GLN A 172 12.87 -16.87 -0.20
C GLN A 172 13.15 -16.13 1.12
N LEU A 173 12.11 -15.60 1.77
CA LEU A 173 12.23 -14.92 3.08
C LEU A 173 12.21 -15.91 4.24
N VAL A 174 11.80 -17.16 4.03
CA VAL A 174 11.87 -18.24 5.02
C VAL A 174 13.32 -18.60 5.30
N GLY A 175 13.66 -18.82 6.57
CA GLY A 175 14.98 -19.25 6.98
C GLY A 175 15.38 -18.81 8.38
N ILE A 176 16.66 -18.95 8.69
CA ILE A 176 17.27 -18.60 9.95
C ILE A 176 18.10 -17.32 9.77
N TYR A 177 17.88 -16.35 10.65
CA TYR A 177 18.51 -15.05 10.62
C TYR A 177 19.25 -14.76 11.93
N LYS A 178 20.31 -13.95 11.83
CA LYS A 178 20.90 -13.26 12.98
C LYS A 178 20.36 -11.86 13.08
N MET A 179 19.96 -11.47 14.29
CA MET A 179 19.61 -10.11 14.67
C MET A 179 20.52 -9.70 15.83
N GLY A 180 21.66 -9.10 15.51
CA GLY A 180 22.77 -8.97 16.46
C GLY A 180 23.17 -10.36 16.98
N THR A 181 23.08 -10.57 18.30
CA THR A 181 23.40 -11.86 18.93
C THR A 181 22.23 -12.85 18.93
N LYS A 182 21.01 -12.41 18.62
CA LYS A 182 19.81 -13.24 18.63
C LYS A 182 19.70 -14.06 17.36
N THR A 183 19.16 -15.27 17.50
CA THR A 183 18.70 -16.06 16.35
C THR A 183 17.21 -15.81 16.17
N VAL A 184 16.81 -15.44 14.95
CA VAL A 184 15.41 -15.27 14.55
C VAL A 184 15.10 -16.31 13.48
N THR A 185 13.99 -17.03 13.63
CA THR A 185 13.51 -17.97 12.61
C THR A 185 12.25 -17.40 11.98
N VAL A 186 12.26 -17.25 10.65
CA VAL A 186 11.11 -16.83 9.84
C VAL A 186 10.48 -18.09 9.25
N THR A 187 9.24 -18.38 9.62
CA THR A 187 8.49 -19.54 9.12
C THR A 187 7.29 -19.07 8.30
N ALA A 188 7.10 -19.63 7.11
CA ALA A 188 5.92 -19.39 6.30
C ALA A 188 4.66 -19.97 6.95
N ASN A 189 3.57 -19.22 6.91
CA ASN A 189 2.25 -19.68 7.32
C ASN A 189 1.48 -20.26 6.11
N ALA A 190 0.43 -21.06 6.38
CA ALA A 190 -0.32 -21.78 5.35
C ALA A 190 -1.11 -20.86 4.38
N ASP A 191 -1.33 -19.60 4.76
CA ASP A 191 -2.03 -18.60 3.95
C ASP A 191 -1.18 -18.04 2.79
N ARG A 192 0.13 -18.33 2.78
CA ARG A 192 1.13 -17.79 1.83
C ARG A 192 1.17 -16.26 1.78
N ASN A 193 0.74 -15.61 2.86
CA ASN A 193 0.68 -14.15 3.00
C ASN A 193 1.29 -13.66 4.31
N THR A 194 1.41 -14.51 5.32
CA THR A 194 1.98 -14.14 6.62
C THR A 194 3.13 -15.05 7.02
N TYR A 195 3.95 -14.59 7.96
CA TYR A 195 5.05 -15.35 8.54
C TYR A 195 4.96 -15.32 10.06
N THR A 196 5.40 -16.40 10.68
CA THR A 196 5.65 -16.45 12.11
C THR A 196 7.15 -16.29 12.37
N LEU A 197 7.52 -15.26 13.13
CA LEU A 197 8.87 -14.96 13.58
C LEU A 197 9.05 -15.39 15.03
N THR A 198 9.96 -16.33 15.30
CA THR A 198 10.39 -16.70 16.65
C THR A 198 11.79 -16.16 16.94
N GLY A 199 12.03 -15.68 18.17
CA GLY A 199 13.33 -15.13 18.58
C GLY A 199 13.52 -13.64 18.24
N PHE A 200 12.62 -13.05 17.44
CA PHE A 200 12.57 -11.60 17.21
C PHE A 200 12.24 -10.86 18.53
N TYR A 201 11.25 -11.38 19.25
CA TYR A 201 10.94 -11.05 20.64
C TYR A 201 11.28 -12.27 21.53
N SER A 202 11.84 -12.05 22.72
CA SER A 202 12.38 -13.15 23.54
C SER A 202 11.34 -14.05 24.20
N LEU A 203 10.11 -13.56 24.43
CA LEU A 203 9.11 -14.30 25.21
C LEU A 203 7.95 -14.87 24.39
N SER A 204 7.83 -14.51 23.10
CA SER A 204 6.72 -14.95 22.25
C SER A 204 7.06 -14.83 20.76
N ARG A 205 6.10 -15.18 19.92
CA ARG A 205 6.19 -15.04 18.47
C ARG A 205 5.68 -13.67 18.00
N VAL A 206 6.21 -13.21 16.88
CA VAL A 206 5.74 -12.02 16.14
C VAL A 206 5.19 -12.47 14.80
N GLN A 207 4.08 -11.88 14.36
CA GLN A 207 3.56 -12.08 13.00
C GLN A 207 4.10 -10.99 12.08
N ALA A 208 4.47 -11.37 10.87
CA ALA A 208 4.79 -10.45 9.78
C ALA A 208 3.88 -10.72 8.59
N GLU A 209 3.51 -9.68 7.86
CA GLU A 209 2.82 -9.78 6.57
C GLU A 209 3.83 -9.77 5.43
N TYR A 210 3.51 -10.43 4.32
CA TYR A 210 4.27 -10.35 3.09
C TYR A 210 3.83 -9.12 2.29
N ALA A 211 4.69 -8.12 2.20
CA ALA A 211 4.48 -6.97 1.35
C ALA A 211 4.77 -7.35 -0.11
N ARG A 212 3.78 -7.99 -0.77
CA ARG A 212 3.92 -8.58 -2.11
C ARG A 212 4.34 -7.59 -3.20
N SER A 213 4.00 -6.31 -3.06
CA SER A 213 4.34 -5.23 -4.00
C SER A 213 5.84 -4.93 -4.09
N ILE A 214 6.57 -5.18 -3.00
CA ILE A 214 8.02 -4.89 -2.88
C ILE A 214 8.84 -6.11 -2.43
N GLY A 215 8.17 -7.22 -2.10
CA GLY A 215 8.80 -8.52 -1.85
C GLY A 215 9.55 -8.60 -0.53
N THR A 216 8.99 -8.08 0.55
CA THR A 216 9.64 -8.05 1.88
C THR A 216 8.64 -8.30 3.02
N LEU A 217 9.12 -8.24 4.27
CA LEU A 217 8.32 -8.39 5.49
C LEU A 217 7.75 -7.04 5.92
N SER A 218 6.50 -7.01 6.37
CA SER A 218 5.91 -5.88 7.11
C SER A 218 5.55 -6.36 8.52
N ILE A 219 6.08 -5.69 9.54
CA ILE A 219 5.76 -5.98 10.94
C ILE A 219 5.00 -4.79 11.50
N LYS A 220 3.72 -5.02 11.84
CA LYS A 220 2.84 -4.03 12.44
C LYS A 220 2.72 -4.23 13.94
N ALA A 221 2.30 -3.18 14.62
CA ALA A 221 1.94 -3.21 16.02
C ALA A 221 0.87 -4.29 16.25
N GLN A 222 1.09 -5.12 17.26
CA GLN A 222 0.26 -6.30 17.51
C GLN A 222 0.40 -6.79 18.94
N SER A 223 -0.62 -7.50 19.43
CA SER A 223 -0.48 -8.21 20.70
C SER A 223 0.47 -9.39 20.53
N VAL A 224 1.42 -9.51 21.44
CA VAL A 224 2.37 -10.64 21.51
C VAL A 224 2.05 -11.57 22.69
N GLY A 225 0.85 -11.44 23.26
CA GLY A 225 0.33 -12.26 24.35
C GLY A 225 0.58 -11.65 25.73
N MET A 226 0.84 -12.52 26.71
CA MET A 226 1.11 -12.12 28.10
C MET A 226 2.60 -12.23 28.41
N ALA A 227 3.13 -11.26 29.15
CA ALA A 227 4.48 -11.31 29.71
C ALA A 227 4.48 -10.74 31.12
N TYR A 228 5.08 -11.47 32.06
CA TYR A 228 5.19 -11.06 33.47
C TYR A 228 3.86 -10.65 34.12
N GLY A 229 2.75 -11.27 33.70
CA GLY A 229 1.40 -10.95 34.20
C GLY A 229 0.74 -9.74 33.56
N TYR A 230 1.36 -9.13 32.55
CA TYR A 230 0.84 -7.99 31.80
C TYR A 230 0.53 -8.35 30.35
N TYR A 231 -0.40 -7.62 29.73
CA TYR A 231 -0.63 -7.66 28.29
C TYR A 231 0.59 -7.07 27.60
N ALA A 232 1.25 -7.85 26.75
CA ALA A 232 2.42 -7.43 26.00
C ALA A 232 2.02 -7.06 24.57
N GLN A 233 2.41 -5.85 24.17
CA GLN A 233 2.13 -5.31 22.84
C GLN A 233 3.46 -4.98 22.16
N LEU A 234 3.67 -5.46 20.94
CA LEU A 234 4.71 -4.95 20.06
C LEU A 234 4.23 -3.62 19.49
N CYS A 235 5.02 -2.57 19.65
CA CYS A 235 4.74 -1.22 19.22
C CYS A 235 5.81 -0.74 18.23
N ALA A 236 5.41 0.09 17.26
CA ALA A 236 6.35 0.92 16.53
C ALA A 236 6.97 1.94 17.50
N TRP A 237 8.26 2.24 17.35
CA TRP A 237 8.98 3.07 18.31
C TRP A 237 9.99 3.97 17.61
N ASN A 238 10.09 5.21 18.06
CA ASN A 238 11.14 6.15 17.67
C ASN A 238 12.13 6.27 18.82
N THR A 239 13.37 5.84 18.59
CA THR A 239 14.40 5.85 19.63
C THR A 239 14.83 7.25 20.06
N SER A 240 14.78 8.22 19.15
CA SER A 240 15.22 9.60 19.38
C SER A 240 14.23 10.40 20.22
N SER A 241 12.93 10.32 19.92
CA SER A 241 11.88 11.02 20.68
C SER A 241 11.40 10.22 21.88
N GLY A 242 11.56 8.89 21.85
CA GLY A 242 11.01 7.97 22.84
C GLY A 242 9.52 7.66 22.63
N ASN A 243 8.86 8.31 21.67
CA ASN A 243 7.46 8.06 21.34
C ASN A 243 7.29 6.64 20.81
N LEU A 244 6.17 6.00 21.16
CA LEU A 244 5.77 4.69 20.64
C LEU A 244 4.31 4.73 20.16
N ASN A 245 3.95 3.86 19.23
CA ASN A 245 2.59 3.71 18.73
C ASN A 245 2.19 2.23 18.65
N TRP A 246 1.06 1.90 19.24
CA TRP A 246 0.51 0.54 19.36
C TRP A 246 -0.77 0.32 18.55
N MET A 247 -1.23 1.34 17.83
CA MET A 247 -2.45 1.25 17.02
C MET A 247 -2.24 0.31 15.83
N GLU A 248 -3.32 -0.35 15.43
CA GLU A 248 -3.33 -1.20 14.24
C GLU A 248 -2.88 -0.42 13.00
N GLY A 249 -2.10 -1.07 12.12
CA GLY A 249 -1.55 -0.45 10.91
C GLY A 249 -0.17 0.19 11.09
N PHE A 250 0.15 0.70 12.29
CA PHE A 250 1.46 1.31 12.58
C PHE A 250 2.54 0.24 12.66
N GLY A 251 3.72 0.48 12.10
CA GLY A 251 4.77 -0.52 12.06
C GLY A 251 5.93 -0.15 11.16
N MET A 252 6.73 -1.15 10.81
CA MET A 252 7.88 -0.98 9.94
C MET A 252 7.83 -1.95 8.77
N MET A 253 8.37 -1.50 7.65
CA MET A 253 8.56 -2.25 6.42
C MET A 253 10.02 -2.69 6.30
N GLY A 254 10.24 -3.93 5.87
CA GLY A 254 11.55 -4.45 5.57
C GLY A 254 12.17 -3.78 4.33
N VAL A 255 13.49 -3.69 4.32
CA VAL A 255 14.29 -3.28 3.16
C VAL A 255 15.34 -4.35 2.94
N ASN A 256 15.14 -5.14 1.88
CA ASN A 256 16.03 -6.24 1.54
C ASN A 256 17.29 -5.71 0.85
N SER A 257 18.46 -6.27 1.18
CA SER A 257 19.66 -6.07 0.37
C SER A 257 19.58 -6.81 -0.95
N THR A 258 20.39 -6.35 -1.90
CA THR A 258 20.70 -7.07 -3.14
C THR A 258 21.87 -8.06 -2.96
N ASP A 259 22.65 -7.89 -1.90
CA ASP A 259 23.80 -8.74 -1.56
C ASP A 259 23.43 -10.08 -0.93
N ASP A 260 24.41 -10.99 -0.93
CA ASP A 260 24.40 -12.28 -0.24
C ASP A 260 25.44 -12.28 0.91
N PRO A 261 25.08 -12.66 2.15
CA PRO A 261 23.77 -13.13 2.59
C PRO A 261 22.70 -12.03 2.54
N LEU A 262 21.44 -12.43 2.32
CA LEU A 262 20.30 -11.53 2.40
C LEU A 262 20.28 -10.82 3.76
N THR A 263 20.19 -9.50 3.73
CA THR A 263 19.89 -8.68 4.90
C THR A 263 18.53 -8.01 4.76
N ILE A 264 17.84 -7.84 5.88
CA ILE A 264 16.55 -7.13 5.96
C ILE A 264 16.70 -6.11 7.09
N SER A 265 16.87 -4.84 6.74
CA SER A 265 16.70 -3.72 7.67
C SER A 265 15.23 -3.31 7.71
N PHE A 266 14.85 -2.44 8.65
CA PHE A 266 13.46 -1.98 8.77
C PHE A 266 13.42 -0.46 8.77
N VAL A 267 12.42 0.10 8.07
CA VAL A 267 12.08 1.53 8.04
C VAL A 267 10.61 1.71 8.35
N ASP A 268 10.18 2.90 8.78
CA ASP A 268 8.76 3.21 8.98
C ASP A 268 7.92 2.79 7.77
N ASN A 269 6.75 2.19 8.00
CA ASN A 269 5.88 1.72 6.91
C ASN A 269 5.07 2.83 6.22
N GLY A 270 5.29 4.10 6.59
CA GLY A 270 4.64 5.28 6.04
C GLY A 270 3.33 5.68 6.76
N VAL A 271 2.85 4.87 7.71
CA VAL A 271 1.60 5.17 8.45
C VAL A 271 1.85 6.15 9.57
N TRP A 272 3.00 6.05 10.25
CA TRP A 272 3.37 7.01 11.31
C TRP A 272 4.31 8.09 10.79
N GLY A 273 5.32 7.70 10.02
CA GLY A 273 6.35 8.57 9.48
C GLY A 273 7.52 8.87 10.42
N GLU A 274 7.66 8.17 11.55
CA GLU A 274 8.76 8.43 12.49
C GLU A 274 9.37 7.21 13.18
N SER A 275 8.93 5.98 12.93
CA SER A 275 9.50 4.80 13.59
C SER A 275 10.85 4.36 13.01
N ASP A 276 11.77 3.98 13.90
CA ASP A 276 13.10 3.46 13.57
C ASP A 276 13.39 2.10 14.24
N SER A 277 12.50 1.66 15.14
CA SER A 277 12.69 0.52 16.02
C SER A 277 11.35 -0.06 16.46
N PHE A 278 11.40 -1.19 17.15
CA PHE A 278 10.24 -1.73 17.89
C PHE A 278 10.48 -1.73 19.39
N ILE A 279 9.40 -1.67 20.15
CA ILE A 279 9.41 -1.88 21.59
C ILE A 279 8.24 -2.79 21.98
N VAL A 280 8.52 -3.79 22.81
CA VAL A 280 7.45 -4.53 23.48
C VAL A 280 7.13 -3.83 24.78
N TYR A 281 5.89 -3.37 24.91
CA TYR A 281 5.43 -2.59 26.05
C TYR A 281 4.36 -3.34 26.83
N ALA A 282 4.43 -3.26 28.16
CA ALA A 282 3.48 -3.89 29.07
C ALA A 282 2.29 -2.96 29.34
N PHE A 283 1.10 -3.53 29.31
CA PHE A 283 -0.15 -2.87 29.67
C PHE A 283 -0.88 -3.69 30.73
N SER A 284 -1.51 -3.01 31.68
CA SER A 284 -2.33 -3.68 32.70
C SER A 284 -3.76 -4.00 32.22
N GLY A 285 -4.13 -3.53 31.02
CA GLY A 285 -5.37 -3.85 30.32
C GLY A 285 -5.05 -4.21 28.87
N LEU A 286 -6.01 -4.84 28.17
CA LEU A 286 -5.85 -5.20 26.76
C LEU A 286 -5.90 -3.91 25.90
N PRO A 287 -4.86 -3.57 25.11
CA PRO A 287 -4.94 -2.48 24.12
C PRO A 287 -6.09 -2.72 23.12
N PRO A 288 -6.71 -1.67 22.54
CA PRO A 288 -6.31 -0.27 22.53
C PRO A 288 -7.01 0.59 23.59
N VAL A 289 -7.81 0.00 24.48
CA VAL A 289 -8.62 0.77 25.43
C VAL A 289 -7.69 1.44 26.45
N ASN A 290 -7.74 2.79 26.49
CA ASN A 290 -6.88 3.62 27.32
C ASN A 290 -6.89 3.16 28.78
N GLY A 291 -5.72 2.78 29.29
CA GLY A 291 -5.50 2.61 30.72
C GLY A 291 -4.40 1.62 31.05
N ASN A 292 -3.27 2.17 31.53
CA ASN A 292 -2.22 1.50 32.31
C ASN A 292 -1.06 0.92 31.51
N ALA A 293 -0.39 1.76 30.70
CA ALA A 293 0.98 1.49 30.28
C ALA A 293 1.86 1.32 31.54
N VAL A 294 2.56 0.19 31.64
CA VAL A 294 3.34 -0.19 32.84
C VAL A 294 4.83 0.06 32.64
N GLY A 295 5.36 -0.30 31.48
CA GLY A 295 6.77 -0.14 31.17
C GLY A 295 7.22 -0.96 29.98
N SER A 296 8.47 -0.75 29.56
CA SER A 296 9.09 -1.53 28.48
C SER A 296 9.46 -2.93 28.97
N ILE A 297 9.07 -3.95 28.22
CA ILE A 297 9.51 -5.34 28.40
C ILE A 297 10.81 -5.58 27.64
N GLU A 298 10.86 -5.19 26.36
CA GLU A 298 12.00 -5.44 25.49
C GLU A 298 12.11 -4.35 24.42
N ARG A 299 13.33 -3.87 24.17
CA ARG A 299 13.61 -2.88 23.10
C ARG A 299 14.34 -3.60 21.97
N ILE A 300 13.84 -3.41 20.75
CA ILE A 300 14.41 -3.97 19.52
C ILE A 300 14.85 -2.79 18.67
N ILE A 301 16.05 -2.29 18.95
CA ILE A 301 16.59 -1.04 18.38
C ILE A 301 17.18 -1.32 17.00
N GLY A 302 16.72 -0.60 15.97
CA GLY A 302 17.24 -0.66 14.61
C GLY A 302 17.52 -2.09 14.11
N PRO A 303 16.52 -3.00 14.14
CA PRO A 303 16.76 -4.39 13.81
C PRO A 303 17.27 -4.56 12.39
N VAL A 304 18.28 -5.41 12.24
CA VAL A 304 18.74 -5.91 10.94
C VAL A 304 18.79 -7.43 11.04
N LEU A 305 18.06 -8.11 10.18
CA LEU A 305 18.09 -9.56 10.03
C LEU A 305 19.13 -9.92 8.97
N VAL A 306 20.06 -10.82 9.29
CA VAL A 306 21.07 -11.33 8.36
C VAL A 306 20.85 -12.82 8.17
N LYS A 307 20.48 -13.25 6.97
CA LYS A 307 20.19 -14.66 6.67
C LYS A 307 21.43 -15.53 6.87
N GLN A 308 21.24 -16.75 7.35
CA GLN A 308 22.33 -17.67 7.71
C GLN A 308 22.34 -18.95 6.87
N ASP A 309 21.25 -19.24 6.17
CA ASP A 309 20.98 -20.46 5.42
C ASP A 309 20.64 -20.22 3.95
#